data_AF-A0A1F2QAW6-F1
#
_entry.id   AF-A0A1F2QAW6-F1
#
_cell.length_a   1.000
_cell.length_b   1.000
_cell.length_c   1.000
_cell.angle_alpha   90.00
_cell.angle_beta   90.00
_cell.angle_gamma   90.00
#
_symmetry.space_group_name_H-M   'P 1'
#
loop_
_entity.id
_entity.type
_entity.pdbx_description
1 polymer ?
#
loop_
_entity_poly.entity_id
_entity_poly.type
_entity_poly.pdbx_seq_one_letter_code
_entity_poly.pdbx_strand_id
1 'polypeptide(L)'
;MDLQSLEAHVGSPKQRWDTLIDRIQSEGVVRFRDVENEWLALLWCLDAYRVAGVAPRSLGKASLSEPRRLAAAYRMKGNWFAIAVAALLQNRTSQPIGAKNRVIGFSQTHQIDVAWPRRENDPLVCIETKVTGAPAYSDTPARGAMSDFSNRRKELKFAATDLKLYRRQDGTTIDHWGAWRSTAPPKTYFLWGARLRTGPRTEDSVVALARETQALVDSYLDGAGVLAWRTNETRDGYETVALPGWARVSVLDDVLHRVASEIRQMAPSGVAPEAVVPANTLVPAELLLPDEDA
;
A
#
# COMPACT_ATOMS: atom_id res chain seq x y z
N MET A 1 19.42 -25.17 5.16
CA MET A 1 19.91 -24.23 6.19
C MET A 1 18.96 -24.34 7.36
N ASP A 2 19.46 -24.59 8.59
CA ASP A 2 18.59 -24.60 9.77
C ASP A 2 18.22 -23.17 10.22
N LEU A 3 17.20 -23.08 11.07
CA LEU A 3 16.63 -21.81 11.52
C LEU A 3 17.63 -20.94 12.30
N GLN A 4 18.50 -21.53 13.12
CA GLN A 4 19.47 -20.78 13.92
C GLN A 4 20.54 -20.15 13.02
N SER A 5 21.04 -20.92 12.05
CA SER A 5 22.00 -20.44 11.06
C SER A 5 21.40 -19.33 10.20
N LEU A 6 20.13 -19.46 9.81
CA LEU A 6 19.43 -18.42 9.06
C LEU A 6 19.20 -17.16 9.90
N GLU A 7 18.72 -17.29 11.13
CA GLU A 7 18.55 -16.17 12.08
C GLU A 7 19.87 -15.43 12.31
N ALA A 8 20.99 -16.14 12.45
CA ALA A 8 22.31 -15.54 12.61
C ALA A 8 22.78 -14.79 11.34
N HIS A 9 22.40 -15.26 10.15
CA HIS A 9 22.82 -14.66 8.88
C HIS A 9 21.98 -13.43 8.49
N VAL A 10 20.64 -13.53 8.55
CA VAL A 10 19.74 -12.46 8.06
C VAL A 10 19.00 -11.71 9.17
N GLY A 11 19.12 -12.15 10.43
CA GLY A 11 18.40 -11.58 11.58
C GLY A 11 16.92 -11.97 11.64
N SER A 12 16.19 -11.41 12.61
CA SER A 12 14.75 -11.65 12.77
C SER A 12 13.92 -10.60 12.02
N PRO A 13 12.95 -10.99 11.17
CA PRO A 13 12.10 -10.03 10.47
C PRO A 13 11.26 -9.17 11.41
N LYS A 14 10.79 -9.74 12.54
CA LYS A 14 10.04 -8.97 13.56
C LYS A 14 10.91 -7.89 14.19
N GLN A 15 12.14 -8.23 14.58
CA GLN A 15 13.07 -7.26 15.18
C GLN A 15 13.42 -6.15 14.19
N ARG A 16 13.71 -6.49 12.92
CA ARG A 16 13.98 -5.49 11.88
C ARG A 16 12.78 -4.56 11.68
N TRP A 17 11.56 -5.11 11.66
CA TRP A 17 10.35 -4.29 11.58
C TRP A 17 10.19 -3.38 12.81
N ASP A 18 10.39 -3.92 14.01
CA ASP A 18 10.25 -3.15 15.25
C ASP A 18 11.26 -2.02 15.33
N THR A 19 12.53 -2.27 15.00
CA THR A 19 13.56 -1.24 14.91
C THR A 19 13.23 -0.18 13.86
N LEU A 20 12.73 -0.58 12.70
CA LEU A 20 12.35 0.35 11.64
C LEU A 20 11.18 1.25 12.09
N ILE A 21 10.10 0.68 12.62
CA ILE A 21 8.94 1.48 13.01
C ILE A 21 9.23 2.33 14.25
N ASP A 22 10.01 1.83 15.21
CA ASP A 22 10.48 2.60 16.35
C ASP A 22 11.29 3.81 15.88
N ARG A 23 12.26 3.62 14.97
CA ARG A 23 13.03 4.72 14.38
C ARG A 23 12.15 5.76 13.70
N ILE A 24 11.17 5.33 12.89
CA ILE A 24 10.24 6.26 12.24
C ILE A 24 9.53 7.13 13.29
N GLN A 25 9.09 6.52 14.39
CA GLN A 25 8.31 7.22 15.42
C GLN A 25 9.16 8.07 16.36
N SER A 26 10.29 7.54 16.85
CA SER A 26 11.14 8.17 17.86
C SER A 26 12.01 9.28 17.30
N GLU A 27 12.52 9.13 16.07
CA GLU A 27 13.29 10.18 15.39
C GLU A 27 12.41 11.15 14.59
N GLY A 28 11.09 10.90 14.53
CA GLY A 28 10.16 11.74 13.78
C GLY A 28 10.44 11.75 12.27
N VAL A 29 10.87 10.61 11.71
CA VAL A 29 11.22 10.51 10.28
C VAL A 29 10.03 10.89 9.42
N VAL A 30 10.26 11.75 8.42
CA VAL A 30 9.19 12.23 7.52
C VAL A 30 9.34 11.78 6.08
N ARG A 31 10.49 11.23 5.66
CA ARG A 31 10.72 10.75 4.28
C ARG A 31 10.95 9.25 4.27
N PHE A 32 10.38 8.57 3.28
CA PHE A 32 10.61 7.14 3.08
C PHE A 32 12.06 6.85 2.72
N ARG A 33 12.70 7.71 1.90
CA ARG A 33 14.11 7.56 1.53
C ARG A 33 15.07 7.49 2.72
N ASP A 34 14.72 8.11 3.85
CA ASP A 34 15.55 8.11 5.07
C ASP A 34 15.55 6.74 5.79
N VAL A 35 14.65 5.82 5.42
CA VAL A 35 14.50 4.47 5.98
C VAL A 35 14.45 3.37 4.89
N GLU A 36 14.76 3.73 3.65
CA GLU A 36 14.63 2.84 2.50
C GLU A 36 15.55 1.62 2.62
N ASN A 37 16.78 1.81 3.09
CA ASN A 37 17.74 0.73 3.25
C ASN A 37 17.28 -0.29 4.30
N GLU A 38 16.74 0.15 5.42
CA GLU A 38 16.19 -0.71 6.47
C GLU A 38 14.95 -1.45 6.00
N TRP A 39 14.10 -0.79 5.22
CA TRP A 39 12.96 -1.43 4.56
C TRP A 39 13.41 -2.54 3.60
N LEU A 40 14.40 -2.26 2.74
CA LEU A 40 14.96 -3.25 1.82
C LEU A 40 15.63 -4.42 2.55
N ALA A 41 16.35 -4.14 3.64
CA ALA A 41 16.95 -5.16 4.50
C ALA A 41 15.89 -6.04 5.20
N LEU A 42 14.76 -5.46 5.61
CA LEU A 42 13.60 -6.21 6.13
C LEU A 42 13.00 -7.14 5.07
N LEU A 43 12.82 -6.64 3.84
CA LEU A 43 12.30 -7.45 2.73
C LEU A 43 13.26 -8.56 2.32
N TRP A 44 14.56 -8.28 2.28
CA TRP A 44 15.60 -9.28 2.05
C TRP A 44 15.55 -10.38 3.11
N CYS A 45 15.47 -9.99 4.38
CA CYS A 45 15.32 -10.90 5.50
C CYS A 45 14.09 -11.81 5.31
N LEU A 46 12.90 -11.26 5.06
CA LEU A 46 11.69 -12.04 4.80
C LEU A 46 11.84 -13.02 3.63
N ASP A 47 12.46 -12.57 2.54
CA ASP A 47 12.68 -13.37 1.34
C ASP A 47 13.65 -14.53 1.60
N ALA A 48 14.67 -14.35 2.44
CA ALA A 48 15.57 -15.43 2.84
C ALA A 48 14.85 -16.54 3.62
N TYR A 49 13.97 -16.20 4.56
CA TYR A 49 13.10 -17.19 5.24
C TYR A 49 12.17 -17.90 4.26
N ARG A 50 11.59 -17.15 3.32
CA ARG A 50 10.74 -17.74 2.28
C ARG A 50 11.51 -18.74 1.44
N VAL A 51 12.69 -18.40 0.94
CA VAL A 51 13.52 -19.29 0.11
C VAL A 51 13.98 -20.51 0.90
N ALA A 52 14.36 -20.33 2.16
CA ALA A 52 14.76 -21.43 3.04
C ALA A 52 13.59 -22.37 3.41
N GLY A 53 12.34 -21.90 3.27
CA GLY A 53 11.17 -22.67 3.63
C GLY A 53 10.89 -22.79 5.11
N VAL A 54 11.50 -21.92 5.91
CA VAL A 54 11.45 -21.98 7.37
C VAL A 54 10.66 -20.78 7.88
N ALA A 55 9.72 -21.02 8.78
CA ALA A 55 8.95 -19.92 9.38
C ALA A 55 9.77 -19.19 10.45
N PRO A 56 9.84 -17.84 10.45
CA PRO A 56 10.49 -17.08 11.52
C PRO A 56 9.85 -17.39 12.89
N ARG A 57 10.66 -17.59 13.94
CA ARG A 57 10.14 -17.91 15.29
C ARG A 57 9.23 -16.83 15.83
N SER A 58 9.58 -15.57 15.58
CA SER A 58 8.91 -14.38 16.08
C SER A 58 7.59 -14.05 15.37
N LEU A 59 7.20 -14.81 14.33
CA LEU A 59 6.04 -14.51 13.50
C LEU A 59 5.11 -15.71 13.31
N GLY A 60 3.82 -15.39 13.15
CA GLY A 60 2.73 -16.35 12.98
C GLY A 60 2.33 -17.05 14.29
N LYS A 61 1.12 -17.62 14.31
CA LYS A 61 0.63 -18.39 15.46
C LYS A 61 1.36 -19.74 15.54
N ALA A 62 1.89 -20.09 16.71
CA ALA A 62 2.60 -21.35 16.93
C ALA A 62 1.74 -22.60 16.66
N SER A 63 0.41 -22.48 16.76
CA SER A 63 -0.55 -23.55 16.45
C SER A 63 -0.72 -23.85 14.94
N LEU A 64 -0.16 -23.03 14.05
CA LEU A 64 -0.23 -23.25 12.61
C LEU A 64 0.96 -24.11 12.14
N SER A 65 0.73 -24.92 11.10
CA SER A 65 1.82 -25.63 10.41
C SER A 65 2.86 -24.66 9.85
N GLU A 66 4.10 -25.11 9.73
CA GLU A 66 5.21 -24.27 9.27
C GLU A 66 4.96 -23.58 7.92
N PRO A 67 4.43 -24.26 6.86
CA PRO A 67 4.09 -23.58 5.61
C PRO A 67 3.03 -22.48 5.79
N ARG A 68 2.04 -22.70 6.66
CA ARG A 68 1.00 -21.70 6.96
C ARG A 68 1.57 -20.52 7.75
N ARG A 69 2.48 -20.77 8.69
CA ARG A 69 3.19 -19.72 9.44
C ARG A 69 4.07 -18.89 8.52
N LEU A 70 4.84 -19.53 7.63
CA LEU A 70 5.67 -18.84 6.65
C LEU A 70 4.83 -17.97 5.72
N ALA A 71 3.73 -18.52 5.17
CA ALA A 71 2.82 -17.75 4.33
C ALA A 71 2.19 -16.56 5.08
N ALA A 72 1.80 -16.74 6.35
CA ALA A 72 1.28 -15.66 7.18
C ALA A 72 2.32 -14.57 7.44
N ALA A 73 3.54 -14.93 7.85
CA ALA A 73 4.65 -14.00 8.04
C ALA A 73 4.94 -13.21 6.76
N TYR A 74 4.97 -13.90 5.61
CA TYR A 74 5.26 -13.28 4.33
C TYR A 74 4.19 -12.27 3.88
N ARG A 75 2.92 -12.49 4.23
CA ARG A 75 1.83 -11.54 3.96
C ARG A 75 1.91 -10.27 4.81
N MET A 76 2.65 -10.27 5.92
CA MET A 76 2.75 -9.11 6.82
C MET A 76 3.44 -7.91 6.17
N LYS A 77 4.28 -8.11 5.14
CA LYS A 77 4.98 -7.01 4.46
C LYS A 77 4.04 -5.94 3.91
N GLY A 78 2.85 -6.31 3.44
CA GLY A 78 1.84 -5.34 3.00
C GLY A 78 1.32 -4.49 4.17
N ASN A 79 0.99 -5.12 5.29
CA ASN A 79 0.55 -4.43 6.50
C ASN A 79 1.63 -3.51 7.07
N TRP A 80 2.88 -3.98 7.12
CA TRP A 80 4.02 -3.20 7.56
C TRP A 80 4.24 -1.97 6.67
N PHE A 81 4.08 -2.11 5.36
CA PHE A 81 4.19 -0.98 4.45
C PHE A 81 3.11 0.08 4.71
N ALA A 82 1.85 -0.32 4.87
CA ALA A 82 0.77 0.59 5.24
C ALA A 82 1.02 1.32 6.58
N ILE A 83 1.53 0.60 7.59
CA ILE A 83 1.86 1.18 8.89
C ILE A 83 3.01 2.20 8.77
N ALA A 84 4.06 1.87 8.01
CA ALA A 84 5.18 2.79 7.79
C ALA A 84 4.72 4.07 7.06
N VAL A 85 3.90 3.93 6.02
CA VAL A 85 3.29 5.07 5.30
C VAL A 85 2.45 5.94 6.24
N ALA A 86 1.59 5.33 7.06
CA ALA A 86 0.77 6.07 8.02
C ALA A 86 1.63 6.84 9.03
N ALA A 87 2.68 6.22 9.58
CA ALA A 87 3.59 6.85 10.53
C ALA A 87 4.38 8.02 9.91
N LEU A 88 4.92 7.84 8.69
CA LEU A 88 5.60 8.92 7.95
C LEU A 88 4.69 10.12 7.70
N LEU A 89 3.43 9.87 7.31
CA LEU A 89 2.44 10.93 7.09
C LEU A 89 2.03 11.61 8.40
N GLN A 90 1.85 10.85 9.48
CA GLN A 90 1.55 11.40 10.80
C GLN A 90 2.66 12.36 11.23
N ASN A 91 3.92 11.95 11.15
CA ASN A 91 5.06 12.81 11.48
C ASN A 91 5.10 14.06 10.59
N ARG A 92 4.80 13.91 9.30
CA ARG A 92 4.81 15.03 8.34
C ARG A 92 3.66 16.01 8.55
N THR A 93 2.51 15.58 9.09
CA THR A 93 1.30 16.43 9.16
C THR A 93 0.89 16.81 10.59
N SER A 94 1.45 16.15 11.60
CA SER A 94 0.97 16.19 12.99
C SER A 94 -0.51 15.79 13.16
N GLN A 95 -1.12 15.19 12.14
CA GLN A 95 -2.48 14.67 12.19
C GLN A 95 -2.48 13.21 12.63
N PRO A 96 -3.49 12.75 13.40
CA PRO A 96 -3.65 11.33 13.70
C PRO A 96 -3.93 10.55 12.40
N ILE A 97 -3.01 9.67 12.00
CA ILE A 97 -3.13 8.86 10.79
C ILE A 97 -2.90 7.40 11.17
N GLY A 98 -3.87 6.54 10.85
CA GLY A 98 -3.82 5.11 11.16
C GLY A 98 -3.90 4.25 9.91
N ALA A 99 -3.32 3.06 10.00
CA ALA A 99 -3.45 2.04 8.97
C ALA A 99 -4.73 1.19 9.17
N LYS A 100 -5.23 0.61 8.08
CA LYS A 100 -6.38 -0.31 8.00
C LYS A 100 -7.65 0.27 8.59
N ASN A 101 -8.34 1.07 7.79
CA ASN A 101 -9.61 1.66 8.14
C ASN A 101 -10.73 1.02 7.33
N ARG A 102 -11.85 0.72 7.98
CA ARG A 102 -13.09 0.44 7.28
C ARG A 102 -13.64 1.78 6.82
N VAL A 103 -13.98 1.91 5.55
CA VAL A 103 -14.52 3.13 4.98
C VAL A 103 -15.78 2.80 4.20
N ILE A 104 -16.86 3.50 4.49
CA ILE A 104 -18.12 3.32 3.77
C ILE A 104 -18.00 4.00 2.40
N GLY A 105 -18.20 3.21 1.35
CA GLY A 105 -18.36 3.67 -0.02
C GLY A 105 -19.83 3.66 -0.44
N PHE A 106 -20.10 4.13 -1.66
CA PHE A 106 -21.46 4.27 -2.17
C PHE A 106 -22.20 2.93 -2.24
N SER A 107 -21.54 1.86 -2.71
CA SER A 107 -22.14 0.55 -2.90
C SER A 107 -21.66 -0.51 -1.89
N GLN A 108 -20.48 -0.33 -1.29
CA GLN A 108 -19.96 -1.27 -0.30
C GLN A 108 -19.03 -0.61 0.72
N THR A 109 -18.77 -1.31 1.81
CA THR A 109 -17.67 -0.95 2.72
C THR A 109 -16.34 -1.46 2.17
N HIS A 110 -15.32 -0.60 2.18
CA HIS A 110 -13.96 -0.93 1.75
C HIS A 110 -13.03 -1.05 2.97
N GLN A 111 -12.01 -1.90 2.85
CA GLN A 111 -10.88 -1.90 3.76
C GLN A 111 -9.74 -1.12 3.13
N ILE A 112 -9.56 0.13 3.56
CA ILE A 112 -8.56 1.05 3.03
C ILE A 112 -7.29 1.00 3.89
N ASP A 113 -6.13 0.90 3.24
CA ASP A 113 -4.85 0.75 3.93
C ASP A 113 -4.48 1.97 4.78
N VAL A 114 -4.70 3.20 4.30
CA VAL A 114 -4.54 4.43 5.09
C VAL A 114 -5.68 5.39 4.73
N ALA A 115 -6.37 5.92 5.74
CA ALA A 115 -7.42 6.91 5.54
C ALA A 115 -7.24 8.06 6.54
N TRP A 116 -7.46 9.28 6.06
CA TRP A 116 -7.47 10.48 6.87
C TRP A 116 -8.69 11.36 6.50
N PRO A 117 -9.43 11.91 7.47
CA PRO A 117 -9.35 11.60 8.91
C PRO A 117 -9.66 10.13 9.19
N ARG A 118 -9.22 9.63 10.36
CA ARG A 118 -9.40 8.22 10.73
C ARG A 118 -10.84 7.95 11.17
N ARG A 119 -11.76 7.84 10.21
CA ARG A 119 -13.19 7.63 10.43
C ARG A 119 -13.79 6.72 9.34
N GLU A 120 -14.89 6.05 9.68
CA GLU A 120 -15.59 5.17 8.75
C GLU A 120 -16.33 5.93 7.66
N ASN A 121 -16.93 7.06 8.05
CA ASN A 121 -17.66 7.93 7.14
C ASN A 121 -16.79 9.11 6.74
N ASP A 122 -16.89 9.52 5.48
CA ASP A 122 -16.38 10.82 5.05
C ASP A 122 -14.85 11.04 5.17
N PRO A 123 -13.95 10.06 4.89
CA PRO A 123 -12.53 10.39 4.81
C PRO A 123 -12.27 11.38 3.65
N LEU A 124 -11.20 12.15 3.79
CA LEU A 124 -10.80 13.19 2.83
C LEU A 124 -9.60 12.75 1.98
N VAL A 125 -8.78 11.83 2.50
CA VAL A 125 -7.67 11.21 1.80
C VAL A 125 -7.70 9.72 2.08
N CYS A 126 -7.55 8.92 1.02
CA CYS A 126 -7.40 7.47 1.08
C CYS A 126 -6.13 7.06 0.32
N ILE A 127 -5.38 6.13 0.88
CA ILE A 127 -4.19 5.54 0.25
C ILE A 127 -4.33 4.04 0.30
N GLU A 128 -4.20 3.43 -0.87
CA GLU A 128 -4.05 2.00 -1.04
C GLU A 128 -2.57 1.67 -1.18
N THR A 129 -2.12 0.62 -0.51
CA THR A 129 -0.73 0.18 -0.57
C THR A 129 -0.61 -1.22 -1.13
N LYS A 130 0.52 -1.51 -1.77
CA LYS A 130 0.82 -2.87 -2.20
C LYS A 130 2.31 -3.13 -2.14
N VAL A 131 2.66 -4.36 -1.76
CA VAL A 131 4.02 -4.88 -1.85
C VAL A 131 3.98 -6.18 -2.66
N THR A 132 4.47 -6.15 -3.90
CA THR A 132 4.42 -7.29 -4.83
C THR A 132 5.79 -7.89 -5.09
N GLY A 133 5.77 -9.05 -5.76
CA GLY A 133 6.94 -9.87 -6.03
C GLY A 133 7.31 -10.77 -4.86
N ALA A 134 7.84 -11.94 -5.21
CA ALA A 134 8.32 -12.92 -4.25
C ALA A 134 9.31 -13.89 -4.93
N PRO A 135 10.38 -14.31 -4.24
CA PRO A 135 11.23 -15.37 -4.74
C PRO A 135 10.45 -16.70 -4.80
N ALA A 136 10.95 -17.60 -5.65
CA ALA A 136 10.49 -18.99 -5.69
C ALA A 136 10.80 -19.68 -4.36
N TYR A 137 9.97 -20.65 -3.99
CA TYR A 137 10.18 -21.49 -2.80
C TYR A 137 9.51 -22.84 -3.01
N SER A 138 10.25 -23.93 -2.76
CA SER A 138 9.79 -25.30 -3.05
C SER A 138 9.24 -25.38 -4.48
N ASP A 139 8.03 -25.88 -4.67
CA ASP A 139 7.38 -25.99 -5.97
C ASP A 139 6.60 -24.71 -6.36
N THR A 140 6.62 -23.68 -5.51
CA THR A 140 5.96 -22.40 -5.80
C THR A 140 6.89 -21.52 -6.64
N PRO A 141 6.51 -21.17 -7.88
CA PRO A 141 7.34 -20.34 -8.74
C PRO A 141 7.48 -18.91 -8.19
N ALA A 142 8.54 -18.22 -8.62
CA ALA A 142 8.72 -16.81 -8.29
C ALA A 142 7.54 -15.98 -8.82
N ARG A 143 7.02 -15.07 -7.98
CA ARG A 143 5.97 -14.12 -8.39
C ARG A 143 6.64 -12.84 -8.87
N GLY A 144 6.21 -12.37 -10.04
CA GLY A 144 6.68 -11.12 -10.60
C GLY A 144 6.05 -9.91 -9.95
N ALA A 145 6.66 -8.74 -10.19
CA ALA A 145 6.13 -7.46 -9.73
C ALA A 145 4.66 -7.26 -10.15
N MET A 146 4.30 -7.67 -11.37
CA MET A 146 2.98 -7.46 -11.97
C MET A 146 1.96 -8.59 -11.73
N SER A 147 2.33 -9.68 -11.04
CA SER A 147 1.55 -10.94 -11.07
C SER A 147 0.08 -10.84 -10.60
N ASP A 148 -0.25 -9.87 -9.74
CA ASP A 148 -1.63 -9.63 -9.27
C ASP A 148 -2.17 -8.25 -9.71
N PHE A 149 -1.47 -7.58 -10.63
CA PHE A 149 -1.75 -6.18 -10.93
C PHE A 149 -3.07 -5.97 -11.66
N SER A 150 -3.48 -6.88 -12.54
CA SER A 150 -4.77 -6.75 -13.26
C SER A 150 -5.97 -6.73 -12.30
N ASN A 151 -6.00 -7.63 -11.32
CA ASN A 151 -7.03 -7.67 -10.29
C ASN A 151 -6.94 -6.44 -9.38
N ARG A 152 -5.73 -6.09 -8.93
CA ARG A 152 -5.51 -4.89 -8.11
C ARG A 152 -5.93 -3.61 -8.84
N ARG A 153 -5.66 -3.50 -10.13
CA ARG A 153 -6.09 -2.38 -10.97
C ARG A 153 -7.61 -2.26 -10.98
N LYS A 154 -8.36 -3.37 -11.04
CA LYS A 154 -9.83 -3.34 -10.95
C LYS A 154 -10.29 -2.86 -9.56
N GLU A 155 -9.72 -3.43 -8.49
CA GLU A 155 -10.01 -3.07 -7.10
C GLU A 155 -9.78 -1.58 -6.83
N LEU A 156 -8.62 -1.04 -7.26
CA LEU A 156 -8.26 0.38 -7.06
C LEU A 156 -9.23 1.33 -7.76
N LYS A 157 -9.59 1.02 -9.01
CA LYS A 157 -10.54 1.82 -9.79
C LYS A 157 -11.91 1.87 -9.12
N PHE A 158 -12.38 0.69 -8.71
CA PHE A 158 -13.68 0.53 -8.08
C PHE A 158 -13.72 1.27 -6.74
N ALA A 159 -12.77 1.01 -5.84
CA ALA A 159 -12.70 1.69 -4.54
C ALA A 159 -12.59 3.21 -4.70
N ALA A 160 -11.72 3.71 -5.57
CA ALA A 160 -11.56 5.16 -5.76
C ALA A 160 -12.85 5.84 -6.26
N THR A 161 -13.60 5.16 -7.12
CA THR A 161 -14.87 5.66 -7.67
C THR A 161 -15.98 5.61 -6.62
N ASP A 162 -16.13 4.46 -5.97
CA ASP A 162 -17.18 4.19 -4.98
C ASP A 162 -17.07 5.11 -3.76
N LEU A 163 -15.85 5.39 -3.30
CA LEU A 163 -15.59 6.31 -2.19
C LEU A 163 -15.92 7.77 -2.54
N LYS A 164 -15.61 8.22 -3.77
CA LYS A 164 -15.96 9.59 -4.21
C LYS A 164 -17.47 9.74 -4.39
N LEU A 165 -18.13 8.72 -4.95
CA LEU A 165 -19.58 8.71 -5.11
C LEU A 165 -20.32 8.72 -3.78
N TYR A 166 -19.77 8.09 -2.73
CA TYR A 166 -20.37 8.11 -1.40
C TYR A 166 -20.59 9.53 -0.88
N ARG A 167 -19.63 10.44 -1.13
CA ARG A 167 -19.70 11.84 -0.68
C ARG A 167 -20.54 12.74 -1.58
N ARG A 168 -21.13 12.21 -2.65
CA ARG A 168 -21.93 13.00 -3.58
C ARG A 168 -23.16 13.52 -2.85
N GLN A 169 -23.35 14.84 -2.84
CA GLN A 169 -24.59 15.44 -2.35
C GLN A 169 -25.69 15.24 -3.40
N ASP A 170 -26.93 15.05 -2.95
CA ASP A 170 -28.09 15.02 -3.83
C ASP A 170 -28.13 16.27 -4.73
N GLY A 171 -28.25 16.06 -6.04
CA GLY A 171 -28.23 17.14 -7.03
C GLY A 171 -26.85 17.53 -7.56
N THR A 172 -25.74 16.92 -7.10
CA THR A 172 -24.43 17.12 -7.73
C THR A 172 -24.45 16.59 -9.16
N THR A 173 -24.43 17.45 -10.17
CA THR A 173 -24.28 17.05 -11.58
C THR A 173 -22.80 16.78 -11.88
N ILE A 174 -22.49 15.58 -12.40
CA ILE A 174 -21.13 15.23 -12.85
C ILE A 174 -21.10 15.39 -14.37
N ASP A 175 -20.82 16.61 -14.84
CA ASP A 175 -20.77 16.90 -16.28
C ASP A 175 -19.53 16.27 -16.94
N HIS A 176 -18.38 16.32 -16.25
CA HIS A 176 -17.13 15.75 -16.74
C HIS A 176 -16.37 15.02 -15.63
N TRP A 177 -16.29 13.68 -15.75
CA TRP A 177 -15.67 12.80 -14.76
C TRP A 177 -14.27 13.27 -14.35
N GLY A 178 -13.40 13.57 -15.32
CA GLY A 178 -12.01 13.96 -15.04
C GLY A 178 -11.88 15.28 -14.27
N ALA A 179 -12.81 16.22 -14.47
CA ALA A 179 -12.79 17.53 -13.81
C ALA A 179 -13.40 17.45 -12.42
N TRP A 180 -14.47 16.67 -12.27
CA TRP A 180 -15.08 16.40 -10.98
C TRP A 180 -14.15 15.58 -10.08
N ARG A 181 -13.60 14.47 -10.57
CA ARG A 181 -12.76 13.57 -9.76
C ARG A 181 -11.53 14.26 -9.19
N SER A 182 -10.95 15.21 -9.93
CA SER A 182 -9.70 15.87 -9.57
C SER A 182 -9.89 16.86 -8.43
N THR A 183 -11.12 17.31 -8.17
CA THR A 183 -11.47 18.21 -7.07
C THR A 183 -12.18 17.46 -5.94
N ALA A 184 -13.04 16.48 -6.27
CA ALA A 184 -13.87 15.76 -5.31
C ALA A 184 -13.06 14.92 -4.28
N PRO A 185 -13.43 14.99 -2.98
CA PRO A 185 -12.92 14.08 -1.96
C PRO A 185 -13.59 12.68 -2.02
N PRO A 186 -12.95 11.64 -1.44
CA PRO A 186 -11.57 11.68 -0.96
C PRO A 186 -10.57 11.78 -2.12
N LYS A 187 -9.40 12.37 -1.86
CA LYS A 187 -8.23 12.19 -2.72
C LYS A 187 -7.72 10.77 -2.54
N THR A 188 -7.51 10.06 -3.64
CA THR A 188 -7.19 8.64 -3.66
C THR A 188 -5.80 8.41 -4.25
N TYR A 189 -4.92 7.81 -3.45
CA TYR A 189 -3.53 7.56 -3.84
C TYR A 189 -3.20 6.08 -3.82
N PHE A 190 -2.21 5.68 -4.62
CA PHE A 190 -1.68 4.31 -4.62
C PHE A 190 -0.17 4.31 -4.39
N LEU A 191 0.30 3.60 -3.36
CA LEU A 191 1.73 3.42 -3.10
C LEU A 191 2.12 1.96 -3.32
N TRP A 192 3.10 1.74 -4.18
CA TRP A 192 3.46 0.41 -4.64
C TRP A 192 4.93 0.11 -4.45
N GLY A 193 5.22 -0.84 -3.57
CA GLY A 193 6.49 -1.54 -3.53
C GLY A 193 6.49 -2.76 -4.47
N ALA A 194 7.46 -2.86 -5.36
CA ALA A 194 7.59 -3.99 -6.28
C ALA A 194 9.01 -4.58 -6.34
N ARG A 195 9.13 -5.85 -5.98
CA ARG A 195 10.34 -6.65 -6.26
C ARG A 195 10.34 -7.05 -7.72
N LEU A 196 11.30 -6.56 -8.49
CA LEU A 196 11.55 -6.97 -9.86
C LEU A 196 12.26 -8.33 -9.87
N ARG A 197 11.73 -9.28 -10.64
CA ARG A 197 12.47 -10.52 -10.93
C ARG A 197 13.65 -10.20 -11.84
N THR A 198 14.79 -10.78 -11.48
CA THR A 198 16.02 -10.76 -12.28
C THR A 198 16.34 -12.19 -12.69
N GLY A 199 16.48 -12.44 -13.99
CA GLY A 199 16.90 -13.75 -14.48
C GLY A 199 16.97 -13.84 -16.00
N PRO A 200 17.71 -14.84 -16.55
CA PRO A 200 18.03 -14.91 -17.99
C PRO A 200 16.83 -15.07 -18.92
N ARG A 201 15.66 -15.47 -18.39
CA ARG A 201 14.46 -15.78 -19.17
C ARG A 201 13.24 -14.95 -18.76
N THR A 202 13.33 -14.15 -17.70
CA THR A 202 12.19 -13.38 -17.17
C THR A 202 12.72 -12.23 -16.33
N GLU A 203 12.73 -11.05 -16.92
CA GLU A 203 13.01 -9.79 -16.25
C GLU A 203 11.73 -8.97 -16.18
N ASP A 204 11.37 -8.51 -14.98
CA ASP A 204 10.24 -7.60 -14.84
C ASP A 204 10.68 -6.19 -15.29
N SER A 205 9.86 -5.53 -16.12
CA SER A 205 10.19 -4.22 -16.67
C SER A 205 9.71 -3.10 -15.75
N VAL A 206 10.63 -2.31 -15.18
CA VAL A 206 10.30 -1.09 -14.43
C VAL A 206 9.50 -0.09 -15.28
N VAL A 207 9.74 -0.07 -16.60
CA VAL A 207 8.96 0.73 -17.56
C VAL A 207 7.50 0.27 -17.61
N ALA A 208 7.24 -1.03 -17.61
CA ALA A 208 5.87 -1.56 -17.59
C ALA A 208 5.13 -1.19 -16.30
N LEU A 209 5.80 -1.31 -15.13
CA LEU A 209 5.25 -0.85 -13.86
C LEU A 209 4.88 0.63 -13.91
N ALA A 210 5.78 1.47 -14.44
CA ALA A 210 5.56 2.90 -14.56
C ALA A 210 4.37 3.23 -15.49
N ARG A 211 4.26 2.58 -16.65
CA ARG A 211 3.14 2.80 -17.58
C ARG A 211 1.79 2.45 -16.96
N GLU A 212 1.71 1.30 -16.30
CA GLU A 212 0.48 0.84 -15.67
C GLU A 212 0.06 1.73 -14.49
N THR A 213 1.04 2.19 -13.71
CA THR A 213 0.80 3.14 -12.61
C THR A 213 0.35 4.49 -13.14
N GLN A 214 0.97 4.98 -14.22
CA GLN A 214 0.56 6.23 -14.87
C GLN A 214 -0.88 6.13 -15.40
N ALA A 215 -1.26 5.03 -16.03
CA ALA A 215 -2.62 4.82 -16.52
C ALA A 215 -3.66 4.85 -15.39
N LEU A 216 -3.32 4.41 -14.17
CA LEU A 216 -4.19 4.54 -13.00
C LEU A 216 -4.38 6.01 -12.58
N VAL A 217 -3.31 6.80 -12.54
CA VAL A 217 -3.36 8.23 -12.19
C VAL A 217 -4.11 9.05 -13.23
N ASP A 218 -3.84 8.82 -14.50
CA ASP A 218 -4.45 9.58 -15.59
C ASP A 218 -5.97 9.37 -15.65
N SER A 219 -6.47 8.22 -15.17
CA SER A 219 -7.88 7.84 -15.31
C SER A 219 -8.70 7.86 -14.00
N TYR A 220 -8.10 7.50 -12.86
CA TYR A 220 -8.87 7.19 -11.64
C TYR A 220 -8.30 7.82 -10.37
N LEU A 221 -6.98 7.76 -10.17
CA LEU A 221 -6.33 8.15 -8.92
C LEU A 221 -5.87 9.61 -8.96
N ASP A 222 -5.67 10.20 -7.79
CA ASP A 222 -5.14 11.55 -7.59
C ASP A 222 -3.60 11.55 -7.53
N GLY A 223 -2.97 10.38 -7.38
CA GLY A 223 -1.53 10.20 -7.53
C GLY A 223 -1.09 8.77 -7.21
N ALA A 224 0.13 8.43 -7.61
CA ALA A 224 0.72 7.14 -7.28
C ALA A 224 2.24 7.19 -7.16
N GLY A 225 2.76 6.47 -6.17
CA GLY A 225 4.16 6.40 -5.82
C GLY A 225 4.68 4.98 -5.97
N VAL A 226 5.87 4.81 -6.56
CA VAL A 226 6.47 3.47 -6.78
C VAL A 226 7.85 3.38 -6.14
N LEU A 227 8.10 2.27 -5.46
CA LEU A 227 9.42 1.80 -5.05
C LEU A 227 9.67 0.47 -5.75
N ALA A 228 10.56 0.45 -6.73
CA ALA A 228 11.00 -0.77 -7.40
C ALA A 228 12.37 -1.18 -6.87
N TRP A 229 12.57 -2.46 -6.60
CA TRP A 229 13.89 -2.98 -6.19
C TRP A 229 14.20 -4.31 -6.84
N ARG A 230 15.48 -4.67 -6.87
CA ARG A 230 15.98 -5.95 -7.36
C ARG A 230 17.11 -6.45 -6.48
N THR A 231 17.48 -7.73 -6.62
CA THR A 231 18.68 -8.26 -5.97
C THR A 231 19.91 -7.46 -6.42
N ASN A 232 20.74 -7.04 -5.46
CA ASN A 232 21.98 -6.32 -5.75
C ASN A 232 23.01 -7.22 -6.44
N GLU A 233 24.08 -6.62 -6.97
CA GLU A 233 25.11 -7.34 -7.72
C GLU A 233 25.83 -8.41 -6.88
N THR A 234 26.04 -8.12 -5.59
CA THR A 234 26.66 -9.02 -4.60
C THR A 234 25.76 -10.17 -4.15
N ARG A 235 24.47 -10.13 -4.52
CA ARG A 235 23.44 -11.13 -4.19
C ARG A 235 23.24 -11.40 -2.70
N ASP A 236 23.53 -10.42 -1.87
CA ASP A 236 23.38 -10.44 -0.42
C ASP A 236 22.33 -9.43 0.10
N GLY A 237 21.63 -8.75 -0.82
CA GLY A 237 20.66 -7.74 -0.48
C GLY A 237 19.82 -7.26 -1.66
N TYR A 238 19.10 -6.16 -1.41
CA TYR A 238 18.31 -5.45 -2.41
C TYR A 238 18.86 -4.07 -2.68
N GLU A 239 18.69 -3.63 -3.92
CA GLU A 239 18.95 -2.26 -4.37
C GLU A 239 17.72 -1.69 -5.08
N THR A 240 17.50 -0.39 -4.95
CA THR A 240 16.42 0.32 -5.62
C THR A 240 16.73 0.49 -7.11
N VAL A 241 15.70 0.34 -7.93
CA VAL A 241 15.75 0.58 -9.38
C VAL A 241 15.10 1.92 -9.68
N ALA A 242 15.84 2.80 -10.35
CA ALA A 242 15.35 4.11 -10.73
C ALA A 242 14.13 4.00 -11.66
N LEU A 243 13.11 4.82 -11.39
CA LEU A 243 11.95 4.95 -12.26
C LEU A 243 12.32 5.74 -13.53
N PRO A 244 11.66 5.47 -14.67
CA PRO A 244 11.87 6.27 -15.88
C PRO A 244 11.43 7.73 -15.66
N GLY A 245 12.31 8.69 -15.93
CA GLY A 245 12.07 10.12 -15.67
C GLY A 245 10.95 10.79 -16.49
N TRP A 246 10.41 10.11 -17.51
CA TRP A 246 9.25 10.59 -18.29
C TRP A 246 7.91 10.20 -17.68
N ALA A 247 7.89 9.21 -16.78
CA ALA A 247 6.65 8.78 -16.16
C ALA A 247 6.25 9.85 -15.15
N ARG A 248 4.99 10.33 -15.19
CA ARG A 248 4.40 11.11 -14.08
C ARG A 248 4.23 10.30 -12.78
N VAL A 249 4.80 9.09 -12.74
CA VAL A 249 4.89 8.22 -11.58
C VAL A 249 6.00 8.77 -10.69
N SER A 250 5.62 9.25 -9.53
CA SER A 250 6.54 9.91 -8.62
C SER A 250 7.19 8.87 -7.68
N VAL A 251 8.34 9.18 -7.12
CA VAL A 251 8.89 8.36 -6.02
C VAL A 251 7.94 8.42 -4.81
N LEU A 252 8.04 7.47 -3.89
CA LEU A 252 7.15 7.44 -2.71
C LEU A 252 7.11 8.79 -1.97
N ASP A 253 8.26 9.44 -1.81
CA ASP A 253 8.37 10.71 -1.09
C ASP A 253 7.57 11.86 -1.68
N ASP A 254 7.51 11.95 -3.01
CA ASP A 254 6.76 12.98 -3.71
C ASP A 254 5.26 12.82 -3.46
N VAL A 255 4.76 11.58 -3.48
CA VAL A 255 3.34 11.31 -3.22
C VAL A 255 3.01 11.53 -1.76
N LEU A 256 3.87 11.10 -0.84
CA LEU A 256 3.74 11.45 0.57
C LEU A 256 3.71 12.97 0.78
N HIS A 257 4.40 13.75 -0.06
CA HIS A 257 4.47 15.20 0.08
C HIS A 257 3.17 15.83 -0.41
N ARG A 258 2.67 15.38 -1.57
CA ARG A 258 1.36 15.79 -2.09
C ARG A 258 0.25 15.49 -1.10
N VAL A 259 0.20 14.26 -0.58
CA VAL A 259 -0.77 13.85 0.43
C VAL A 259 -0.70 14.74 1.67
N ALA A 260 0.50 14.98 2.21
CA ALA A 260 0.64 15.84 3.38
C ALA A 260 0.19 17.29 3.11
N SER A 261 0.43 17.80 1.90
CA SER A 261 -0.06 19.12 1.47
C SER A 261 -1.59 19.16 1.41
N GLU A 262 -2.25 18.15 0.84
CA GLU A 262 -3.72 18.05 0.83
C GLU A 262 -4.27 18.04 2.27
N ILE A 263 -3.68 17.22 3.15
CA ILE A 263 -4.07 17.12 4.56
C ILE A 263 -3.97 18.48 5.26
N ARG A 264 -2.86 19.20 5.09
CA ARG A 264 -2.66 20.53 5.70
C ARG A 264 -3.61 21.58 5.14
N GLN A 265 -3.91 21.54 3.84
CA GLN A 265 -4.90 22.44 3.23
C GLN A 265 -6.30 22.20 3.78
N MET A 266 -6.65 20.93 4.03
CA MET A 266 -7.96 20.55 4.58
C MET A 266 -8.06 20.74 6.09
N ALA A 267 -6.95 20.70 6.84
CA ALA A 267 -6.88 20.92 8.28
C ALA A 267 -5.94 22.09 8.64
N PRO A 268 -6.24 23.34 8.21
CA PRO A 268 -5.34 24.49 8.42
C PRO A 268 -5.16 24.85 9.89
N SER A 269 -6.15 24.56 10.74
CA SER A 269 -6.11 24.77 12.19
C SER A 269 -5.41 23.63 12.95
N GLY A 270 -4.91 22.60 12.24
CA GLY A 270 -4.42 21.37 12.86
C GLY A 270 -5.54 20.45 13.35
N VAL A 271 -6.80 20.75 13.05
CA VAL A 271 -7.96 19.91 13.38
C VAL A 271 -8.63 19.48 12.08
N ALA A 272 -8.93 18.18 11.98
CA ALA A 272 -9.68 17.63 10.86
C ALA A 272 -11.10 18.24 10.79
N PRO A 273 -11.61 18.58 9.59
CA PRO A 273 -12.99 19.03 9.44
C PRO A 273 -14.01 17.99 9.95
N GLU A 274 -15.16 18.47 10.41
CA GLU A 274 -16.28 17.60 10.79
C GLU A 274 -16.73 16.71 9.62
N ALA A 275 -17.35 15.58 9.95
CA ALA A 275 -17.82 14.64 8.92
C ALA A 275 -19.08 15.19 8.27
N VAL A 276 -19.08 15.25 6.93
CA VAL A 276 -20.28 15.57 6.16
C VAL A 276 -20.88 14.27 5.64
N VAL A 277 -21.83 13.71 6.37
CA VAL A 277 -22.53 12.50 5.93
C VAL A 277 -23.69 12.91 5.00
N PRO A 278 -23.75 12.42 3.76
CA PRO A 278 -24.87 12.71 2.87
C PRO A 278 -26.20 12.22 3.46
N ALA A 279 -27.26 13.02 3.31
CA ALA A 279 -28.58 12.73 3.88
C ALA A 279 -29.27 11.49 3.25
N ASN A 280 -28.89 11.11 2.02
CA ASN A 280 -29.47 9.99 1.28
C ASN A 280 -28.38 9.07 0.71
N THR A 281 -27.85 8.16 1.52
CA THR A 281 -27.14 6.98 1.01
C THR A 281 -28.18 5.96 0.54
N LEU A 282 -28.87 6.26 -0.57
CA LEU A 282 -29.89 5.38 -1.15
C LEU A 282 -29.25 4.24 -1.93
N VAL A 283 -28.98 3.12 -1.25
CA VAL A 283 -29.67 1.82 -1.43
C VAL A 283 -29.55 1.08 -0.08
N PRO A 284 -30.67 0.73 0.60
CA PRO A 284 -30.62 -0.15 1.77
C PRO A 284 -29.78 -1.39 1.47
N ALA A 285 -28.88 -1.78 2.37
CA ALA A 285 -28.01 -2.94 2.18
C ALA A 285 -28.80 -4.23 1.86
N GLU A 286 -30.08 -4.29 2.29
CA GLU A 286 -31.02 -5.38 2.00
C GLU A 286 -31.39 -5.51 0.51
N LEU A 287 -31.27 -4.43 -0.29
CA LEU A 287 -31.58 -4.39 -1.73
C LEU A 287 -30.36 -4.65 -2.64
N LEU A 288 -29.18 -4.87 -2.06
CA LEU A 288 -27.92 -5.18 -2.77
C LEU A 288 -27.50 -6.65 -2.61
N LEU A 289 -28.31 -7.46 -1.94
CA LEU A 289 -28.10 -8.90 -1.90
C LEU A 289 -28.45 -9.48 -3.28
N PRO A 290 -27.60 -10.36 -3.84
CA PRO A 290 -27.99 -11.09 -5.04
C PRO A 290 -29.26 -11.88 -4.73
N ASP A 291 -30.22 -11.90 -5.66
CA ASP A 291 -31.35 -12.82 -5.59
C ASP A 291 -30.79 -14.22 -5.37
N GLU A 292 -31.12 -14.85 -4.24
CA GLU A 292 -30.65 -16.20 -3.92
C GLU A 292 -31.29 -17.28 -4.80
N ASP A 293 -32.04 -16.92 -5.84
CA ASP A 293 -32.62 -17.86 -6.80
C ASP A 293 -32.58 -17.31 -8.25
N ALA A 294 -31.52 -17.67 -8.98
CA ALA A 294 -31.51 -17.75 -10.46
C ALA A 294 -30.47 -18.76 -10.96
#